data_AF-A0A964JUM3-F1
#
_entry.id   AF-A0A964JUM3-F1
#
_cell.length_a   1.000
_cell.length_b   1.000
_cell.length_c   1.000
_cell.angle_alpha   90.00
_cell.angle_beta   90.00
_cell.angle_gamma   90.00
#
_symmetry.space_group_name_H-M   'P 1'
#
loop_
_entity.id
_entity.type
_entity.pdbx_description
1 polymer ?
#
loop_
_entity_poly.entity_id
_entity_poly.type
_entity_poly.pdbx_seq_one_letter_code
_entity_poly.pdbx_strand_id
1 'polypeptide(L)'
;MKTIGAFAAATFVMLASSAWADAPVAVVEDVAGKPAGVEFMDYVEPGRVIKLAAGDSIVLGYLKSCWRETIRGGTVTVGTEQSEVTGGTVDRTKVGCDGGKMELAAAQSKQSAAMVFRKAPGPNTPPKPQFKIYGRAPVVELKGGGTLVIERVDVPSGDRLEIVIAPAQLVNGAFYDLAKADKNLKPGGVYRAKVGDQQIVFEVDAGAKDGAEPMAGRLLRFQPTG
;
A
#
# COMPACT_ATOMS: atom_id res chain seq x y z
N MET A 1 43.57 -57.72 -18.73
CA MET A 1 43.44 -56.65 -17.72
C MET A 1 42.87 -55.40 -18.38
N LYS A 2 41.80 -54.87 -17.79
CA LYS A 2 41.19 -53.52 -17.93
C LYS A 2 40.60 -53.06 -19.28
N THR A 3 39.27 -53.16 -19.34
CA THR A 3 38.34 -52.38 -20.17
C THR A 3 38.15 -50.97 -19.59
N ILE A 4 38.20 -49.94 -20.44
CA ILE A 4 37.86 -48.54 -20.11
C ILE A 4 36.42 -48.29 -20.58
N GLY A 5 35.51 -48.03 -19.65
CA GLY A 5 34.13 -47.60 -19.93
C GLY A 5 33.98 -46.11 -19.67
N ALA A 6 33.58 -45.36 -20.68
CA ALA A 6 33.27 -43.93 -20.58
C ALA A 6 31.84 -43.74 -20.07
N PHE A 7 31.68 -43.13 -18.89
CA PHE A 7 30.39 -42.65 -18.38
C PHE A 7 30.26 -41.16 -18.72
N ALA A 8 29.33 -40.83 -19.63
CA ALA A 8 28.91 -39.47 -19.87
C ALA A 8 27.88 -39.06 -18.81
N ALA A 9 28.27 -38.18 -17.89
CA ALA A 9 27.37 -37.58 -16.92
C ALA A 9 26.72 -36.32 -17.53
N ALA A 10 25.43 -36.39 -17.85
CA ALA A 10 24.64 -35.23 -18.23
C ALA A 10 24.21 -34.46 -16.97
N THR A 11 24.86 -33.33 -16.71
CA THR A 11 24.47 -32.37 -15.66
C THR A 11 23.21 -31.61 -16.08
N PHE A 12 22.08 -31.93 -15.45
CA PHE A 12 20.82 -31.21 -15.58
C PHE A 12 20.90 -29.92 -14.75
N VAL A 13 21.16 -28.78 -15.41
CA VAL A 13 21.14 -27.46 -14.77
C VAL A 13 19.68 -27.07 -14.56
N MET A 14 19.18 -27.22 -13.33
CA MET A 14 17.90 -26.62 -12.94
C MET A 14 18.08 -25.09 -12.90
N LEU A 15 17.57 -24.41 -13.93
CA LEU A 15 17.31 -22.97 -13.87
C LEU A 15 16.22 -22.76 -12.82
N ALA A 16 16.62 -22.35 -11.62
CA ALA A 16 15.69 -21.81 -10.64
C ALA A 16 15.12 -20.52 -11.21
N SER A 17 13.93 -20.60 -11.81
CA SER A 17 13.12 -19.42 -12.13
C SER A 17 12.91 -18.68 -10.82
N SER A 18 13.51 -17.50 -10.69
CA SER A 18 13.09 -16.55 -9.66
C SER A 18 11.61 -16.29 -9.89
N ALA A 19 10.76 -16.81 -9.00
CA ALA A 19 9.37 -16.39 -8.95
C ALA A 19 9.39 -14.92 -8.53
N TRP A 20 9.18 -14.02 -9.48
CA TRP A 20 8.87 -12.64 -9.15
C TRP A 20 7.49 -12.72 -8.51
N ALA A 21 7.42 -12.59 -7.18
CA ALA A 21 6.14 -12.39 -6.51
C ALA A 21 5.55 -11.11 -7.10
N ASP A 22 4.39 -11.22 -7.76
CA ASP A 22 3.73 -10.06 -8.35
C ASP A 22 3.39 -9.08 -7.24
N ALA A 23 3.63 -7.78 -7.50
CA ALA A 23 3.32 -6.74 -6.53
C ALA A 23 1.81 -6.73 -6.22
N PRO A 24 1.43 -6.44 -4.96
CA PRO A 24 0.01 -6.45 -4.59
C PRO A 24 -0.76 -5.37 -5.36
N VAL A 25 -1.91 -5.74 -5.91
CA VAL A 25 -2.73 -4.86 -6.76
C VAL A 25 -3.95 -4.29 -6.04
N ALA A 26 -4.42 -4.97 -5.00
CA ALA A 26 -5.55 -4.54 -4.19
C ALA A 26 -5.29 -4.74 -2.69
N VAL A 27 -6.04 -4.02 -1.88
CA VAL A 27 -6.14 -4.21 -0.43
C VAL A 27 -7.58 -4.52 -0.05
N VAL A 28 -7.77 -5.42 0.92
CA VAL A 28 -9.07 -5.73 1.48
C VAL A 28 -9.49 -4.60 2.42
N GLU A 29 -10.56 -3.89 2.08
CA GLU A 29 -11.06 -2.75 2.87
C GLU A 29 -12.20 -3.14 3.82
N ASP A 30 -12.85 -4.28 3.61
CA ASP A 30 -13.90 -4.78 4.48
C ASP A 30 -14.14 -6.27 4.22
N VAL A 31 -14.58 -6.99 5.26
CA VAL A 31 -14.95 -8.41 5.19
C VAL A 31 -16.18 -8.64 6.07
N ALA A 32 -17.24 -9.16 5.46
CA ALA A 32 -18.39 -9.69 6.18
C ALA A 32 -18.45 -11.21 5.99
N GLY A 33 -18.69 -11.92 7.09
CA GLY A 33 -18.59 -13.38 7.12
C GLY A 33 -17.17 -13.86 7.44
N LYS A 34 -16.81 -15.06 6.97
CA LYS A 34 -15.48 -15.65 7.20
C LYS A 34 -14.93 -16.34 5.95
N PRO A 35 -14.75 -15.61 4.84
CA PRO A 35 -14.12 -16.18 3.66
C PRO A 35 -12.70 -16.64 3.98
N ALA A 36 -12.34 -17.84 3.53
CA ALA A 36 -11.06 -18.45 3.90
C ALA A 36 -9.88 -17.69 3.26
N GLY A 37 -8.88 -17.34 4.09
CA GLY A 37 -7.61 -16.77 3.63
C GLY A 37 -7.72 -15.36 3.07
N VAL A 38 -8.65 -14.57 3.61
CA VAL A 38 -8.83 -13.14 3.33
C VAL A 38 -9.28 -12.45 4.62
N GLU A 39 -8.51 -11.48 5.08
CA GLU A 39 -8.81 -10.65 6.23
C GLU A 39 -8.73 -9.15 5.89
N PHE A 40 -9.34 -8.30 6.73
CA PHE A 40 -9.25 -6.85 6.58
C PHE A 40 -7.78 -6.40 6.54
N MET A 41 -7.44 -5.50 5.62
CA MET A 41 -6.08 -5.01 5.31
C MET A 41 -5.11 -6.03 4.70
N ASP A 42 -5.59 -7.20 4.28
CA ASP A 42 -4.76 -8.08 3.47
C ASP A 42 -4.47 -7.46 2.11
N TYR A 43 -3.22 -7.60 1.68
CA TYR A 43 -2.85 -7.36 0.30
C TYR A 43 -3.24 -8.54 -0.57
N VAL A 44 -3.65 -8.24 -1.79
CA VAL A 44 -4.13 -9.23 -2.74
C VAL A 44 -3.38 -9.09 -4.06
N GLU A 45 -2.80 -10.21 -4.50
CA GLU A 45 -2.03 -10.32 -5.73
C GLU A 45 -2.92 -10.69 -6.93
N PRO A 46 -2.51 -10.37 -8.17
CA PRO A 46 -3.18 -10.82 -9.38
C PRO A 46 -3.32 -12.35 -9.42
N GLY A 47 -4.42 -12.83 -10.00
CA GLY A 47 -4.72 -14.26 -10.12
C GLY A 47 -5.18 -14.93 -8.83
N ARG A 48 -5.16 -14.24 -7.68
CA ARG A 48 -5.71 -14.77 -6.43
C ARG A 48 -7.19 -15.10 -6.61
N VAL A 49 -7.56 -16.32 -6.24
CA VAL A 49 -8.95 -16.79 -6.24
C VAL A 49 -9.48 -16.78 -4.81
N ILE A 50 -10.58 -16.06 -4.59
CA ILE A 50 -11.27 -15.96 -3.30
C ILE A 50 -12.67 -16.55 -3.47
N LYS A 51 -13.02 -17.51 -2.60
CA LYS A 51 -14.36 -18.11 -2.58
C LYS A 51 -15.18 -17.48 -1.46
N LEU A 52 -16.35 -16.95 -1.82
CA LEU A 52 -17.30 -16.32 -0.92
C LEU A 52 -18.56 -17.20 -0.85
N ALA A 53 -18.99 -17.57 0.36
CA ALA A 53 -20.30 -18.18 0.55
C ALA A 53 -21.41 -17.16 0.21
N ALA A 54 -22.65 -17.63 0.04
CA ALA A 54 -23.77 -16.77 -0.38
C ALA A 54 -24.04 -15.56 0.54
N GLY A 55 -23.64 -15.64 1.81
CA GLY A 55 -23.75 -14.54 2.78
C GLY A 55 -22.45 -13.76 3.03
N ASP A 56 -21.32 -14.19 2.44
CA ASP A 56 -20.04 -13.52 2.62
C ASP A 56 -19.91 -12.35 1.64
N SER A 57 -19.21 -11.30 2.08
CA SER A 57 -18.83 -10.20 1.21
C SER A 57 -17.45 -9.66 1.53
N ILE A 58 -16.78 -9.13 0.52
CA ILE A 58 -15.52 -8.41 0.67
C ILE A 58 -15.59 -7.07 -0.06
N VAL A 59 -14.81 -6.11 0.41
CA VAL A 59 -14.52 -4.88 -0.34
C VAL A 59 -13.06 -4.87 -0.73
N LEU A 60 -12.77 -4.73 -2.03
CA LEU A 60 -11.42 -4.63 -2.56
C LEU A 60 -11.16 -3.22 -3.09
N GLY A 61 -10.12 -2.57 -2.58
CA GLY A 61 -9.59 -1.31 -3.08
C GLY A 61 -8.37 -1.54 -3.95
N TYR A 62 -8.50 -1.34 -5.26
CA TYR A 62 -7.40 -1.47 -6.20
C TYR A 62 -6.50 -0.25 -6.17
N LEU A 63 -5.22 -0.48 -5.86
CA LEU A 63 -4.23 0.57 -5.58
C LEU A 63 -3.84 1.35 -6.84
N LYS A 64 -3.80 0.68 -7.99
CA LYS A 64 -3.40 1.30 -9.27
C LYS A 64 -4.57 1.85 -10.05
N SER A 65 -5.66 1.10 -10.14
CA SER A 65 -6.82 1.47 -10.95
C SER A 65 -7.80 2.37 -10.21
N CYS A 66 -7.68 2.55 -8.89
CA CYS A 66 -8.63 3.29 -8.06
C CYS A 66 -10.06 2.73 -8.11
N TRP A 67 -10.23 1.47 -8.48
CA TRP A 67 -11.52 0.79 -8.35
C TRP A 67 -11.72 0.35 -6.91
N ARG A 68 -12.89 0.66 -6.36
CA ARG A 68 -13.40 0.05 -5.12
C ARG A 68 -14.53 -0.88 -5.50
N GLU A 69 -14.33 -2.17 -5.24
CA GLU A 69 -15.28 -3.21 -5.57
C GLU A 69 -15.93 -3.74 -4.29
N THR A 70 -17.26 -3.78 -4.26
CA THR A 70 -18.00 -4.52 -3.22
C THR A 70 -18.53 -5.80 -3.82
N ILE A 71 -18.05 -6.95 -3.33
CA ILE A 71 -18.33 -8.25 -3.92
C ILE A 71 -19.08 -9.13 -2.92
N ARG A 72 -20.16 -9.77 -3.36
CA ARG A 72 -21.00 -10.63 -2.52
C ARG A 72 -21.18 -12.00 -3.16
N GLY A 73 -20.83 -13.05 -2.41
CA GLY A 73 -20.92 -14.45 -2.84
C GLY A 73 -20.08 -14.78 -4.08
N GLY A 74 -20.03 -16.08 -4.40
CA GLY A 74 -19.43 -16.58 -5.63
C GLY A 74 -17.92 -16.78 -5.56
N THR A 75 -17.29 -16.84 -6.74
CA THR A 75 -15.84 -16.97 -6.90
C THR A 75 -15.28 -15.71 -7.51
N VAL A 76 -14.32 -15.10 -6.82
CA VAL A 76 -13.64 -13.87 -7.23
C VAL A 76 -12.25 -14.24 -7.72
N THR A 77 -11.94 -13.91 -8.97
CA THR A 77 -10.59 -13.96 -9.52
C THR A 77 -10.06 -12.54 -9.61
N VAL A 78 -9.01 -12.25 -8.85
CA VAL A 78 -8.43 -10.91 -8.74
C VAL A 78 -7.64 -10.61 -10.01
N GLY A 79 -8.01 -9.57 -10.74
CA GLY A 79 -7.26 -9.10 -11.91
C GLY A 79 -6.22 -8.05 -11.52
N THR A 80 -5.54 -7.47 -12.51
CA THR A 80 -4.56 -6.39 -12.28
C THR A 80 -5.21 -5.04 -12.02
N GLU A 81 -6.42 -4.83 -12.54
CA GLU A 81 -7.15 -3.55 -12.41
C GLU A 81 -8.53 -3.69 -11.74
N GLN A 82 -9.15 -4.87 -11.83
CA GLN A 82 -10.48 -5.16 -11.30
C GLN A 82 -10.67 -6.67 -11.20
N SER A 83 -11.66 -7.15 -10.44
CA SER A 83 -11.91 -8.59 -10.28
C SER A 83 -12.86 -9.11 -11.35
N GLU A 84 -12.71 -10.37 -11.72
CA GLU A 84 -13.73 -11.17 -12.38
C GLU A 84 -14.54 -11.94 -11.32
N VAL A 85 -15.87 -11.94 -11.41
CA VAL A 85 -16.74 -12.55 -10.40
C VAL A 85 -17.72 -13.51 -11.08
N THR A 86 -17.68 -14.77 -10.67
CA THR A 86 -18.58 -15.83 -11.16
C THR A 86 -19.49 -16.32 -10.04
N GLY A 87 -20.80 -16.41 -10.32
CA GLY A 87 -21.79 -16.91 -9.36
C GLY A 87 -22.03 -15.99 -8.15
N GLY A 88 -21.65 -14.71 -8.26
CA GLY A 88 -21.80 -13.67 -7.25
C GLY A 88 -22.18 -12.33 -7.88
N THR A 89 -22.09 -11.26 -7.10
CA THR A 89 -22.32 -9.89 -7.57
C THR A 89 -21.15 -8.99 -7.25
N VAL A 90 -20.91 -7.99 -8.11
CA VAL A 90 -19.87 -6.98 -7.93
C VAL A 90 -20.44 -5.61 -8.24
N ASP A 91 -20.33 -4.70 -7.27
CA ASP A 91 -20.53 -3.27 -7.46
C ASP A 91 -19.16 -2.59 -7.57
N ARG A 92 -19.00 -1.65 -8.50
CA ARG A 92 -17.72 -0.97 -8.75
C ARG A 92 -17.90 0.53 -8.72
N THR A 93 -17.06 1.19 -7.92
CA THR A 93 -17.02 2.65 -7.83
C THR A 93 -15.59 3.14 -8.00
N LYS A 94 -15.40 4.19 -8.81
CA LYS A 94 -14.12 4.91 -8.86
C LYS A 94 -14.01 5.79 -7.63
N VAL A 95 -12.87 5.72 -6.96
CA VAL A 95 -12.58 6.55 -5.78
C VAL A 95 -11.43 7.50 -6.07
N GLY A 96 -11.34 8.58 -5.29
CA GLY A 96 -10.18 9.48 -5.34
C GLY A 96 -8.92 8.71 -4.93
N CYS A 97 -7.97 8.58 -5.84
CA CYS A 97 -6.70 7.91 -5.61
C CYS A 97 -5.68 8.37 -6.67
N ASP A 98 -4.40 8.42 -6.30
CA ASP A 98 -3.32 8.87 -7.20
C ASP A 98 -2.73 7.73 -8.05
N GLY A 99 -3.35 6.56 -7.96
CA GLY A 99 -2.94 5.33 -8.62
C GLY A 99 -1.55 4.86 -8.19
N GLY A 100 -0.88 4.13 -9.09
CA GLY A 100 0.45 3.54 -8.86
C GLY A 100 1.60 4.54 -8.58
N LYS A 101 1.35 5.86 -8.54
CA LYS A 101 2.34 6.85 -8.11
C LYS A 101 2.77 6.66 -6.65
N MET A 102 1.85 6.22 -5.81
CA MET A 102 2.14 5.90 -4.41
C MET A 102 3.15 4.75 -4.28
N GLU A 103 3.04 3.73 -5.14
CA GLU A 103 3.96 2.60 -5.18
C GLU A 103 5.37 3.04 -5.63
N LEU A 104 5.44 3.90 -6.65
CA LEU A 104 6.70 4.48 -7.14
C LEU A 104 7.38 5.34 -6.06
N ALA A 105 6.61 6.15 -5.33
CA ALA A 105 7.12 6.97 -4.24
C ALA A 105 7.73 6.11 -3.12
N ALA A 106 7.07 5.01 -2.75
CA ALA A 106 7.59 4.06 -1.78
C ALA A 106 8.96 3.48 -2.23
N ALA A 107 9.07 3.05 -3.48
CA ALA A 107 10.33 2.54 -4.05
C ALA A 107 11.46 3.60 -4.05
N GLN A 108 11.13 4.86 -4.37
CA GLN A 108 12.06 5.99 -4.42
C GLN A 108 12.46 6.52 -3.04
N SER A 109 11.69 6.22 -1.99
CA SER A 109 11.94 6.72 -0.62
C SER A 109 13.27 6.19 -0.05
N LYS A 110 13.67 4.96 -0.39
CA LYS A 110 14.99 4.41 -0.01
C LYS A 110 16.14 5.06 -0.78
N GLN A 111 15.92 5.40 -2.06
CA GLN A 111 16.92 6.08 -2.89
C GLN A 111 17.16 7.53 -2.45
N SER A 112 16.18 8.14 -1.78
CA SER A 112 16.25 9.52 -1.30
C SER A 112 17.26 9.71 -0.15
N ALA A 113 17.61 8.65 0.59
CA ALA A 113 18.69 8.69 1.59
C ALA A 113 20.08 8.93 0.94
N ALA A 114 20.26 8.54 -0.34
CA ALA A 114 21.49 8.76 -1.09
C ALA A 114 21.51 10.08 -1.89
N MET A 115 20.37 10.78 -2.01
CA MET A 115 20.19 11.95 -2.89
C MET A 115 20.42 13.30 -2.17
N VAL A 116 21.08 13.30 -1.00
CA VAL A 116 21.46 14.54 -0.26
C VAL A 116 22.47 15.41 -1.04
N PHE A 117 23.01 14.95 -2.17
CA PHE A 117 24.06 15.65 -2.93
C PHE A 117 23.61 16.46 -4.15
N ARG A 118 22.31 16.63 -4.43
CA ARG A 118 21.86 17.49 -5.54
C ARG A 118 20.89 18.56 -5.07
N LYS A 119 21.48 19.69 -4.65
CA LYS A 119 20.87 21.00 -4.39
C LYS A 119 19.54 20.91 -3.64
N ALA A 120 19.64 20.96 -2.31
CA ALA A 120 18.48 21.16 -1.45
C ALA A 120 17.64 22.36 -1.97
N PRO A 121 16.31 22.25 -1.99
CA PRO A 121 15.44 23.40 -2.21
C PRO A 121 15.90 24.55 -1.31
N GLY A 122 15.89 25.78 -1.82
CA GLY A 122 16.21 26.95 -1.00
C GLY A 122 15.30 27.00 0.23
N PRO A 123 15.69 27.71 1.31
CA PRO A 123 14.98 27.72 2.59
C PRO A 123 13.49 28.12 2.51
N ASN A 124 13.02 28.64 1.36
CA ASN A 124 11.65 29.09 1.12
C ASN A 124 10.93 28.34 -0.01
N THR A 125 11.45 27.21 -0.52
CA THR A 125 10.76 26.43 -1.56
C THR A 125 10.21 25.14 -0.97
N PRO A 126 8.87 24.99 -0.88
CA PRO A 126 8.25 23.76 -0.40
C PRO A 126 8.71 22.55 -1.23
N PRO A 127 8.95 21.39 -0.60
CA PRO A 127 9.28 20.18 -1.35
C PRO A 127 8.11 19.81 -2.26
N LYS A 128 8.41 19.35 -3.47
CA LYS A 128 7.39 18.88 -4.41
C LYS A 128 6.74 17.59 -3.87
N PRO A 129 5.39 17.50 -3.80
CA PRO A 129 4.70 16.26 -3.49
C PRO A 129 5.03 15.16 -4.49
N GLN A 130 5.23 13.93 -3.99
CA GLN A 130 5.47 12.73 -4.79
C GLN A 130 4.14 12.15 -5.31
N PHE A 131 3.09 12.28 -4.50
CA PHE A 131 1.72 11.87 -4.81
C PHE A 131 0.74 12.63 -3.91
N LYS A 132 -0.55 12.42 -4.14
CA LYS A 132 -1.68 13.01 -3.45
C LYS A 132 -2.53 11.93 -2.78
N ILE A 133 -3.06 12.23 -1.60
CA ILE A 133 -4.09 11.42 -0.93
C ILE A 133 -5.41 12.17 -0.88
N TYR A 134 -6.51 11.43 -0.82
CA TYR A 134 -7.88 11.93 -0.96
C TYR A 134 -8.70 11.81 0.33
N GLY A 135 -8.12 11.22 1.39
CA GLY A 135 -8.67 11.23 2.75
C GLY A 135 -7.80 12.05 3.69
N ARG A 136 -8.41 12.72 4.67
CA ARG A 136 -7.69 13.56 5.65
C ARG A 136 -6.97 12.76 6.73
N ALA A 137 -7.36 11.51 6.95
CA ALA A 137 -6.73 10.59 7.89
C ALA A 137 -6.00 9.46 7.15
N PRO A 138 -4.68 9.58 6.92
CA PRO A 138 -3.92 8.54 6.24
C PRO A 138 -3.93 7.19 6.97
N VAL A 139 -3.79 6.11 6.21
CA VAL A 139 -3.33 4.82 6.74
C VAL A 139 -1.86 4.69 6.41
N VAL A 140 -1.02 4.38 7.39
CA VAL A 140 0.41 4.22 7.19
C VAL A 140 0.77 2.75 7.24
N GLU A 141 1.49 2.26 6.24
CA GLU A 141 2.16 0.95 6.25
C GLU A 141 3.56 1.15 6.87
N LEU A 142 3.75 0.63 8.09
CA LEU A 142 5.00 0.62 8.83
C LEU A 142 5.18 -0.73 9.55
N LYS A 143 5.87 -1.68 8.92
CA LYS A 143 6.11 -2.99 9.52
C LYS A 143 6.91 -2.87 10.81
N GLY A 144 6.40 -3.45 11.90
CA GLY A 144 7.08 -3.48 13.19
C GLY A 144 6.96 -2.19 14.03
N GLY A 145 6.27 -1.16 13.53
CA GLY A 145 6.01 0.07 14.28
C GLY A 145 7.17 1.06 14.26
N GLY A 146 7.23 1.93 15.26
CA GLY A 146 8.24 2.98 15.39
C GLY A 146 7.66 4.38 15.57
N THR A 147 8.51 5.39 15.45
CA THR A 147 8.07 6.79 15.55
C THR A 147 7.68 7.32 14.18
N LEU A 148 6.40 7.63 14.00
CA LEU A 148 5.86 8.33 12.85
C LEU A 148 5.85 9.83 13.13
N VAL A 149 6.51 10.60 12.26
CA VAL A 149 6.43 12.06 12.27
C VAL A 149 5.74 12.52 10.99
N ILE A 150 4.67 13.29 11.09
CA ILE A 150 4.01 13.95 9.96
C ILE A 150 4.07 15.47 10.18
N GLU A 151 4.70 16.18 9.27
CA GLU A 151 4.91 17.63 9.35
C GLU A 151 4.35 18.30 8.10
N ARG A 152 3.59 19.39 8.27
CA ARG A 152 3.18 20.23 7.16
C ARG A 152 4.34 21.12 6.72
N VAL A 153 4.67 21.11 5.43
CA VAL A 153 5.91 21.69 4.88
C VAL A 153 5.69 22.74 3.78
N ASP A 154 4.44 23.03 3.41
CA ASP A 154 4.09 24.14 2.51
C ASP A 154 3.99 25.51 3.21
N VAL A 155 4.06 25.55 4.54
CA VAL A 155 3.97 26.78 5.34
C VAL A 155 5.09 26.84 6.39
N PRO A 156 5.60 28.05 6.76
CA PRO A 156 6.76 28.18 7.65
C PRO A 156 6.61 27.58 9.06
N SER A 157 5.38 27.56 9.59
CA SER A 157 5.06 27.00 10.92
C SER A 157 3.93 25.99 10.78
N GLY A 158 4.17 24.95 9.99
CA GLY A 158 3.19 23.89 9.74
C GLY A 158 2.93 23.04 10.97
N ASP A 159 1.73 22.45 11.04
CA ASP A 159 1.39 21.51 12.11
C ASP A 159 2.34 20.31 12.05
N ARG A 160 2.77 19.82 13.23
CA ARG A 160 3.61 18.65 13.38
C ARG A 160 2.94 17.64 14.31
N LEU A 161 2.81 16.42 13.84
CA LEU A 161 2.28 15.27 14.55
C LEU A 161 3.43 14.27 14.75
N GLU A 162 3.62 13.82 15.98
CA GLU A 162 4.60 12.79 16.34
C GLU A 162 3.89 11.71 17.15
N ILE A 163 3.96 10.46 16.66
CA ILE A 163 3.25 9.32 17.22
C ILE A 163 4.25 8.17 17.37
N VAL A 164 4.38 7.64 18.58
CA VAL A 164 5.06 6.37 18.84
C VAL A 164 4.06 5.24 18.65
N ILE A 165 4.32 4.35 17.69
CA ILE A 165 3.43 3.26 17.31
C ILE A 165 4.08 1.93 17.72
N ALA A 166 3.48 1.28 18.72
CA ALA A 166 3.87 -0.06 19.14
C ALA A 166 3.34 -1.13 18.18
N PRO A 167 4.01 -2.29 18.03
CA PRO A 167 3.57 -3.37 17.14
C PRO A 167 2.12 -3.82 17.38
N ALA A 168 1.67 -3.84 18.64
CA ALA A 168 0.31 -4.24 19.01
C ALA A 168 -0.78 -3.27 18.52
N GLN A 169 -0.42 -2.05 18.11
CA GLN A 169 -1.35 -1.07 17.57
C GLN A 169 -1.54 -1.21 16.05
N LEU A 170 -0.78 -2.11 15.41
CA LEU A 170 -0.81 -2.32 13.97
C LEU A 170 -1.84 -3.38 13.59
N VAL A 171 -2.65 -3.06 12.59
CA VAL A 171 -3.47 -4.05 11.89
C VAL A 171 -2.56 -4.92 11.03
N ASN A 172 -2.72 -6.24 11.14
CA ASN A 172 -1.90 -7.27 10.48
C ASN A 172 -0.39 -7.03 10.65
N GLY A 173 0.02 -6.45 11.79
CA GLY A 173 1.42 -6.17 12.12
C GLY A 173 2.10 -5.09 11.26
N ALA A 174 1.34 -4.39 10.40
CA ALA A 174 1.91 -3.44 9.44
C ALA A 174 1.19 -2.09 9.36
N PHE A 175 -0.12 -2.03 9.59
CA PHE A 175 -0.89 -0.82 9.25
C PHE A 175 -1.35 -0.05 10.48
N TYR A 176 -1.11 1.26 10.49
CA TYR A 176 -1.64 2.19 11.48
C TYR A 176 -2.62 3.16 10.82
N ASP A 177 -3.86 3.20 11.31
CA ASP A 177 -4.93 4.03 10.77
C ASP A 177 -5.13 5.29 11.62
N LEU A 178 -4.79 6.46 11.08
CA LEU A 178 -4.94 7.74 11.78
C LEU A 178 -6.42 8.08 12.05
N ALA A 179 -7.36 7.53 11.28
CA ALA A 179 -8.79 7.75 11.50
C ALA A 179 -9.24 7.11 12.83
N LYS A 180 -8.67 5.94 13.18
CA LYS A 180 -8.94 5.27 14.46
C LYS A 180 -8.36 6.03 15.65
N ALA A 181 -7.35 6.88 15.41
CA ALA A 181 -6.73 7.73 16.42
C ALA A 181 -7.31 9.16 16.45
N ASP A 182 -8.36 9.43 15.66
CA ASP A 182 -8.98 10.76 15.47
C ASP A 182 -7.94 11.84 15.09
N LYS A 183 -7.01 11.49 14.19
CA LYS A 183 -5.99 12.39 13.66
C LYS A 183 -6.27 12.70 12.20
N ASN A 184 -6.69 13.94 11.95
CA ASN A 184 -6.96 14.45 10.61
C ASN A 184 -5.94 15.52 10.22
N LEU A 185 -5.45 15.44 8.99
CA LEU A 185 -4.65 16.47 8.35
C LEU A 185 -5.55 17.57 7.77
N LYS A 186 -4.97 18.75 7.50
CA LYS A 186 -5.67 19.85 6.83
C LYS A 186 -5.72 19.60 5.31
N PRO A 187 -6.90 19.71 4.66
CA PRO A 187 -7.04 19.63 3.20
C PRO A 187 -6.16 20.67 2.49
N GLY A 188 -5.65 20.31 1.31
CA GLY A 188 -4.79 21.16 0.48
C GLY A 188 -3.36 21.36 1.00
N GLY A 189 -2.99 20.76 2.15
CA GLY A 189 -1.65 20.87 2.70
C GLY A 189 -0.65 19.91 2.05
N VAL A 190 0.62 20.31 2.02
CA VAL A 190 1.72 19.42 1.66
C VAL A 190 2.43 18.96 2.93
N TYR A 191 2.58 17.65 3.07
CA TYR A 191 3.13 17.02 4.26
C TYR A 191 4.35 16.19 3.94
N ARG A 192 5.22 16.08 4.93
CA ARG A 192 6.30 15.11 4.97
C ARG A 192 6.02 14.12 6.08
N ALA A 193 5.89 12.84 5.73
CA ALA A 193 5.86 11.76 6.71
C ALA A 193 7.23 11.09 6.79
N LYS A 194 7.68 10.78 8.01
CA LYS A 194 8.95 10.11 8.30
C LYS A 194 8.76 8.94 9.24
N VAL A 195 9.46 7.85 8.96
CA VAL A 195 9.60 6.68 9.83
C VAL A 195 11.04 6.19 9.71
N GLY A 196 11.80 6.23 10.80
CA GLY A 196 13.25 5.97 10.76
C GLY A 196 13.96 6.88 9.75
N ASP A 197 14.77 6.29 8.87
CA ASP A 197 15.49 7.00 7.80
C ASP A 197 14.66 7.22 6.53
N GLN A 198 13.42 6.73 6.49
CA GLN A 198 12.55 6.87 5.33
C GLN A 198 11.68 8.12 5.44
N GLN A 199 11.48 8.78 4.30
CA GLN A 199 10.57 9.92 4.21
C GLN A 199 9.81 9.93 2.89
N ILE A 200 8.56 10.36 2.96
CA ILE A 200 7.69 10.63 1.81
C ILE A 200 7.15 12.05 1.91
N VAL A 201 6.98 12.72 0.78
CA VAL A 201 6.30 14.02 0.69
C VAL A 201 5.03 13.82 -0.12
N PHE A 202 3.88 14.20 0.43
CA PHE A 202 2.58 14.00 -0.21
C PHE A 202 1.68 15.22 -0.01
N GLU A 203 0.71 15.39 -0.89
CA GLU A 203 -0.35 16.39 -0.79
C GLU A 203 -1.61 15.74 -0.25
N VAL A 204 -2.36 16.44 0.60
CA VAL A 204 -3.75 16.09 0.92
C VAL A 204 -4.64 16.88 -0.02
N ASP A 205 -5.52 16.20 -0.76
CA ASP A 205 -6.44 16.87 -1.68
C ASP A 205 -7.27 17.96 -0.97
N ALA A 206 -7.57 19.05 -1.68
CA ALA A 206 -8.34 20.16 -1.12
C ALA A 206 -9.79 19.77 -0.79
N GLY A 207 -10.34 18.78 -1.50
CA GLY A 207 -11.66 18.21 -1.24
C GLY A 207 -11.64 16.97 -0.33
N ALA A 208 -10.50 16.64 0.28
CA ALA A 208 -10.39 15.47 1.13
C ALA A 208 -11.35 15.56 2.33
N LYS A 209 -12.00 14.43 2.63
CA LYS A 209 -12.98 14.32 3.73
C LYS A 209 -12.39 13.65 4.96
N ASP A 210 -13.07 13.85 6.08
CA ASP A 210 -12.76 13.17 7.35
C ASP A 210 -13.21 11.71 7.32
N GLY A 211 -12.60 10.89 8.18
CA GLY A 211 -13.03 9.52 8.44
C GLY A 211 -12.37 8.46 7.56
N ALA A 212 -12.95 7.25 7.60
CA ALA A 212 -12.45 6.06 6.93
C ALA A 212 -12.80 6.04 5.43
N GLU A 213 -12.27 7.00 4.68
CA GLU A 213 -12.29 6.98 3.21
C GLU A 213 -11.61 5.69 2.65
N PRO A 214 -11.87 5.31 1.39
CA PRO A 214 -11.28 4.13 0.77
C PRO A 214 -9.74 4.06 0.92
N MET A 215 -9.21 2.88 1.22
CA MET A 215 -7.81 2.67 1.56
C MET A 215 -6.89 3.07 0.42
N ALA A 216 -7.26 2.74 -0.82
CA ALA A 216 -6.49 3.11 -2.02
C ALA A 216 -6.26 4.62 -2.13
N GLY A 217 -7.15 5.45 -1.57
CA GLY A 217 -7.07 6.90 -1.61
C GLY A 217 -6.28 7.54 -0.46
N ARG A 218 -5.91 6.78 0.58
CA ARG A 218 -5.33 7.36 1.81
C ARG A 218 -4.15 6.57 2.39
N LEU A 219 -3.67 5.56 1.67
CA LEU A 219 -2.54 4.76 2.11
C LEU A 219 -1.22 5.53 1.95
N LEU A 220 -0.28 5.32 2.85
CA LEU A 220 1.10 5.82 2.82
C LEU A 220 2.02 4.63 3.02
N ARG A 221 2.77 4.25 1.98
CA ARG A 221 3.57 3.03 1.98
C ARG A 221 5.04 3.35 2.19
N PHE A 222 5.59 2.94 3.34
CA PHE A 222 7.02 2.90 3.55
C PHE A 222 7.55 1.50 3.19
N GLN A 223 8.54 1.42 2.30
CA GLN A 223 9.13 0.13 1.94
C GLN A 223 9.79 -0.52 3.16
N PRO A 224 9.64 -1.82 3.41
CA PRO A 224 10.27 -2.48 4.56
C PRO A 224 11.79 -2.24 4.55
N THR A 225 12.39 -1.83 5.66
CA THR A 225 13.85 -1.97 5.81
C THR A 225 14.16 -3.47 5.76
N GLY A 226 14.98 -3.85 4.78
CA GLY A 226 15.42 -5.24 4.62
C GLY A 226 16.32 -5.66 5.76
#